data_AF-A0A925G2H9-F1
#
_entry.id   AF-A0A925G2H9-F1
#
_cell.length_a   1.000
_cell.length_b   1.000
_cell.length_c   1.000
_cell.angle_alpha   90.00
_cell.angle_beta   90.00
_cell.angle_gamma   90.00
#
_symmetry.space_group_name_H-M   'P 1'
#
loop_
_entity.id
_entity.type
_entity.pdbx_description
1 polymer ?
#
loop_
_entity_poly.entity_id
_entity_poly.type
_entity_poly.pdbx_seq_one_letter_code
_entity_poly.pdbx_strand_id
1 'polypeptide(L)'
;MASNEQSSNTLVWQTLHQQLGRMREMQGRYSNLFYELIIISIIVIILMTVASMTDTLRGVVLLIPFYVIYVGVHSAYYLSYVIWARIYATGLEQRLNELLKDDLLIAHRQEAVYLFPLHGKEFAGVAPRLGQTFIGFITIHFWLLGAAAIGLSVYRAWQLYDELMREFPPVCYYFIALGAWALLHLFYLVWYFGTRHYERRIMDVVREAYGTEYDKA
;
A
#
# COMPACT_ATOMS: atom_id res chain seq x y z
N MET A 1 -27.59 -30.05 28.61
CA MET A 1 -26.19 -29.61 28.51
C MET A 1 -25.71 -29.61 27.06
N ALA A 2 -25.83 -30.71 26.30
CA ALA A 2 -25.44 -30.77 24.89
C ALA A 2 -26.09 -29.70 23.96
N SER A 3 -27.35 -29.32 24.19
CA SER A 3 -28.03 -28.29 23.38
C SER A 3 -27.47 -26.88 23.57
N ASN A 4 -27.04 -26.52 24.78
CA ASN A 4 -26.45 -25.20 25.08
C ASN A 4 -25.03 -25.09 24.51
N GLU A 5 -24.28 -26.18 24.53
CA GLU A 5 -22.91 -26.22 24.00
C GLU A 5 -22.90 -26.15 22.46
N GLN A 6 -23.83 -26.87 21.81
CA GLN A 6 -24.03 -26.80 20.36
C GLN A 6 -24.46 -25.39 19.90
N SER A 7 -25.38 -24.76 20.64
CA SER A 7 -25.83 -23.39 20.36
C SER A 7 -24.71 -22.36 20.53
N SER A 8 -23.90 -22.49 21.58
CA SER A 8 -22.75 -21.62 21.83
C SER A 8 -21.69 -21.74 20.72
N ASN A 9 -21.34 -22.96 20.32
CA ASN A 9 -20.36 -23.19 19.24
C ASN A 9 -20.85 -22.65 17.89
N THR A 10 -22.15 -22.75 17.61
CA THR A 10 -22.75 -22.21 16.39
C THR A 10 -22.67 -20.67 16.36
N LEU A 11 -22.96 -20.02 17.49
CA LEU A 11 -22.87 -18.56 17.61
C LEU A 11 -21.43 -18.04 17.46
N VAL A 12 -20.47 -18.73 18.07
CA VAL A 12 -19.04 -18.40 17.93
C VAL A 12 -18.62 -18.51 16.47
N TRP A 13 -18.95 -19.63 15.81
CA TRP A 13 -18.63 -19.83 14.40
C TRP A 13 -19.23 -18.74 13.51
N GLN A 14 -20.52 -18.41 13.68
CA GLN A 14 -21.19 -17.37 12.90
C GLN A 14 -20.53 -16.00 13.10
N THR A 15 -20.17 -15.68 14.33
CA THR A 15 -19.51 -14.40 14.67
C THR A 15 -18.13 -14.29 14.00
N LEU A 16 -17.33 -15.35 14.08
CA LEU A 16 -16.00 -15.41 13.46
C LEU A 16 -16.10 -15.35 11.93
N HIS A 17 -17.04 -16.09 11.33
CA HIS A 17 -17.28 -16.07 9.89
C HIS A 17 -17.72 -14.67 9.41
N GLN A 18 -18.58 -13.99 10.16
CA GLN A 18 -18.97 -12.61 9.85
C GLN A 18 -17.81 -11.61 10.03
N GLN A 19 -16.94 -11.81 11.02
CA GLN A 19 -15.70 -11.03 11.16
C GLN A 19 -14.77 -11.27 9.96
N LEU A 20 -14.62 -12.52 9.51
CA LEU A 20 -13.80 -12.87 8.36
C LEU A 20 -14.31 -12.19 7.09
N GLY A 21 -15.62 -12.26 6.84
CA GLY A 21 -16.26 -11.56 5.72
C GLY A 21 -15.94 -10.06 5.72
N ARG A 22 -16.09 -9.39 6.87
CA ARG A 22 -15.75 -7.97 7.01
C ARG A 22 -14.28 -7.66 6.75
N MET A 23 -13.36 -8.52 7.19
CA MET A 23 -11.93 -8.33 6.93
C MET A 23 -11.59 -8.54 5.45
N ARG A 24 -12.22 -9.51 4.78
CA ARG A 24 -12.06 -9.73 3.33
C ARG A 24 -12.64 -8.58 2.51
N GLU A 25 -13.80 -8.06 2.89
CA GLU A 25 -14.38 -6.85 2.29
C GLU A 25 -13.46 -5.62 2.48
N MET A 26 -12.91 -5.46 3.68
CA MET A 26 -11.97 -4.39 3.98
C MET A 26 -10.72 -4.49 3.09
N GLN A 27 -10.15 -5.68 2.94
CA GLN A 27 -9.02 -5.94 2.04
C GLN A 27 -9.34 -5.55 0.59
N GLY A 28 -10.50 -5.99 0.08
CA GLY A 28 -10.97 -5.64 -1.26
C GLY A 28 -11.18 -4.13 -1.43
N ARG A 29 -11.82 -3.46 -0.46
CA ARG A 29 -12.07 -2.02 -0.49
C ARG A 29 -10.79 -1.20 -0.53
N TYR A 30 -9.81 -1.52 0.31
CA TYR A 30 -8.53 -0.79 0.31
C TYR A 30 -7.69 -1.08 -0.93
N SER A 31 -7.79 -2.29 -1.50
CA SER A 31 -7.22 -2.58 -2.81
C SER A 31 -7.86 -1.72 -3.91
N ASN A 32 -9.19 -1.56 -3.90
CA ASN A 32 -9.88 -0.70 -4.87
C ASN A 32 -9.48 0.77 -4.72
N LEU A 33 -9.43 1.29 -3.49
CA LEU A 33 -8.96 2.66 -3.21
C LEU A 33 -7.52 2.89 -3.69
N PHE A 34 -6.64 1.88 -3.57
CA PHE A 34 -5.30 1.94 -4.13
C PHE A 34 -5.34 2.09 -5.66
N TYR A 35 -6.09 1.26 -6.38
CA TYR A 35 -6.18 1.36 -7.83
C TYR A 35 -6.86 2.63 -8.31
N GLU A 36 -7.93 3.06 -7.64
CA GLU A 36 -8.61 4.33 -7.91
C GLU A 36 -7.64 5.51 -7.75
N LEU A 37 -6.88 5.55 -6.65
CA LEU A 37 -5.86 6.57 -6.43
C LEU A 37 -4.86 6.59 -7.59
N ILE A 38 -4.36 5.42 -8.02
CA ILE A 38 -3.39 5.34 -9.13
C ILE A 38 -4.00 5.83 -10.44
N ILE A 39 -5.21 5.40 -10.80
CA ILE A 39 -5.89 5.82 -12.03
C ILE A 39 -6.11 7.33 -12.03
N ILE A 40 -6.66 7.87 -10.93
CA ILE A 40 -6.87 9.31 -10.76
C ILE A 40 -5.54 10.05 -10.87
N SER A 41 -4.48 9.54 -10.24
CA SER A 41 -3.16 10.15 -10.27
C SER A 41 -2.57 10.19 -11.68
N ILE A 42 -2.74 9.13 -12.46
CA ILE A 42 -2.33 9.09 -13.88
C ILE A 42 -3.07 10.17 -14.67
N ILE A 43 -4.39 10.27 -14.51
CA ILE A 43 -5.21 11.28 -15.18
C ILE A 43 -4.73 12.69 -14.78
N VAL A 44 -4.52 12.95 -13.49
CA VAL A 44 -4.03 14.25 -12.99
C VAL A 44 -2.65 14.58 -13.57
N ILE A 45 -1.71 13.63 -13.60
CA ILE A 45 -0.37 13.83 -14.19
C ILE A 45 -0.47 14.16 -15.68
N ILE A 46 -1.33 13.45 -16.43
CA ILE A 46 -1.58 13.75 -17.85
C ILE A 46 -2.15 15.17 -18.01
N LEU A 47 -3.16 15.54 -17.21
CA LEU A 47 -3.76 16.87 -17.25
C LEU A 47 -2.75 17.97 -16.90
N MET A 48 -1.91 17.77 -15.88
CA MET A 48 -0.83 18.68 -15.52
C MET A 48 0.20 18.83 -16.64
N THR A 49 0.53 17.72 -17.31
CA THR A 49 1.46 17.71 -18.44
C THR A 49 0.88 18.49 -19.62
N VAL A 50 -0.38 18.23 -20.00
CA VAL A 50 -1.08 18.95 -21.07
C VAL A 50 -1.25 20.43 -20.71
N ALA A 51 -1.62 20.75 -19.48
CA ALA A 51 -1.74 22.13 -19.00
C ALA A 51 -0.40 22.88 -19.11
N SER A 52 0.73 22.22 -18.85
CA SER A 52 2.06 22.84 -19.03
C SER A 52 2.42 23.19 -20.47
N MET A 53 1.62 22.75 -21.44
CA MET A 53 1.77 23.11 -22.85
C MET A 53 1.08 24.43 -23.20
N THR A 54 0.22 24.97 -22.32
CA THR A 54 -0.43 26.26 -22.53
C THR A 54 0.40 27.39 -21.94
N ASP A 55 0.28 28.60 -22.50
CA ASP A 55 1.06 29.76 -22.07
C ASP A 55 0.78 30.19 -20.63
N THR A 56 -0.45 29.99 -20.16
CA THR A 56 -0.89 30.41 -18.83
C THR A 56 -0.51 29.45 -17.72
N LEU A 57 -0.32 28.15 -18.01
CA LEU A 57 -0.14 27.11 -16.99
C LEU A 57 1.21 26.36 -17.13
N ARG A 58 2.19 26.95 -17.81
CA ARG A 58 3.54 26.39 -18.00
C ARG A 58 4.18 25.89 -16.70
N GLY A 59 4.02 26.65 -15.61
CA GLY A 59 4.59 26.33 -14.29
C GLY A 59 4.02 25.09 -13.60
N VAL A 60 2.85 24.58 -14.03
CA VAL A 60 2.22 23.39 -13.42
C VAL A 60 3.12 22.16 -13.50
N VAL A 61 4.01 22.10 -14.49
CA VAL A 61 4.98 21.01 -14.64
C VAL A 61 5.86 20.80 -13.41
N LEU A 62 6.16 21.88 -12.67
CA LEU A 62 7.01 21.86 -11.47
C LEU A 62 6.31 21.20 -10.27
N LEU A 63 4.98 21.06 -10.31
CA LEU A 63 4.23 20.42 -9.23
C LEU A 63 4.18 18.89 -9.39
N ILE A 64 4.48 18.36 -10.58
CA ILE A 64 4.41 16.92 -10.87
C ILE A 64 5.29 16.10 -9.91
N PRO A 65 6.56 16.46 -9.62
CA PRO A 65 7.40 15.66 -8.73
C PRO A 65 6.86 15.60 -7.29
N PHE A 66 6.32 16.71 -6.77
CA PHE A 66 5.69 16.74 -5.45
C PHE A 66 4.47 15.83 -5.40
N TYR A 67 3.63 15.89 -6.44
CA TYR A 67 2.44 15.08 -6.55
C TYR A 67 2.76 13.58 -6.66
N VAL A 68 3.74 13.20 -7.49
CA VAL A 68 4.17 11.80 -7.62
C VAL A 68 4.66 11.24 -6.28
N ILE A 69 5.46 12.00 -5.52
CA ILE A 69 5.92 11.59 -4.18
C ILE A 69 4.73 11.42 -3.22
N TYR A 70 3.80 12.38 -3.22
CA TYR A 70 2.60 12.34 -2.39
C TYR A 70 1.73 11.11 -2.67
N VAL A 71 1.48 10.82 -3.95
CA VAL A 71 0.73 9.64 -4.40
C VAL A 71 1.42 8.37 -3.94
N GLY A 72 2.74 8.27 -4.10
CA GLY A 72 3.52 7.12 -3.64
C GLY A 72 3.33 6.82 -2.15
N VAL A 73 3.31 7.85 -1.30
CA VAL A 73 3.09 7.67 0.14
C VAL A 73 1.64 7.29 0.47
N HIS A 74 0.66 7.89 -0.20
CA HIS A 74 -0.75 7.50 -0.04
C HIS A 74 -1.02 6.07 -0.52
N SER A 75 -0.39 5.65 -1.60
CA SER A 75 -0.42 4.28 -2.09
C SER A 75 0.15 3.30 -1.07
N ALA A 76 1.27 3.64 -0.43
CA ALA A 76 1.85 2.83 0.64
C ALA A 76 0.93 2.75 1.88
N TYR A 77 0.23 3.84 2.20
CA TYR A 77 -0.78 3.86 3.25
C TYR A 77 -1.93 2.88 2.96
N TYR A 78 -2.53 2.92 1.78
CA TYR A 78 -3.60 1.95 1.43
C TYR A 78 -3.13 0.50 1.44
N LEU A 79 -1.92 0.25 0.94
CA LEU A 79 -1.33 -1.09 0.97
C LEU A 79 -1.12 -1.59 2.41
N SER A 80 -0.78 -0.70 3.36
CA SER A 80 -0.65 -1.08 4.77
C SER A 80 -1.96 -1.61 5.36
N TYR A 81 -3.11 -1.04 4.97
CA TYR A 81 -4.43 -1.52 5.39
C TYR A 81 -4.79 -2.88 4.78
N VAL A 82 -4.41 -3.12 3.52
CA VAL A 82 -4.56 -4.44 2.88
C VAL A 82 -3.78 -5.49 3.66
N ILE A 83 -2.56 -5.18 4.09
CA ILE A 83 -1.73 -6.07 4.90
C ILE A 83 -2.38 -6.36 6.26
N TRP A 84 -2.90 -5.33 6.94
CA TRP A 84 -3.57 -5.52 8.23
C TRP A 84 -4.83 -6.39 8.12
N ALA A 85 -5.68 -6.10 7.14
CA ALA A 85 -6.87 -6.90 6.88
C ALA A 85 -6.52 -8.36 6.61
N ARG A 86 -5.41 -8.61 5.88
CA ARG A 86 -4.91 -9.95 5.58
C ARG A 86 -4.37 -10.68 6.81
N ILE A 87 -3.61 -10.00 7.68
CA ILE A 87 -3.12 -10.58 8.94
C ILE A 87 -4.29 -11.06 9.80
N TYR A 88 -5.31 -10.21 9.93
CA TYR A 88 -6.49 -10.53 10.72
C TYR A 88 -7.32 -11.64 10.07
N ALA A 89 -7.59 -11.55 8.76
CA ALA A 89 -8.31 -12.61 8.04
C ALA A 89 -7.61 -13.97 8.16
N THR A 90 -6.28 -13.99 8.09
CA THR A 90 -5.48 -15.22 8.30
C THR A 90 -5.73 -15.80 9.68
N GLY A 91 -5.73 -14.96 10.72
CA GLY A 91 -5.98 -15.42 12.09
C GLY A 91 -7.37 -16.02 12.27
N LEU A 92 -8.39 -15.38 11.68
CA LEU A 92 -9.77 -15.86 11.70
C LEU A 92 -9.95 -17.17 10.94
N GLU A 93 -9.31 -17.32 9.77
CA GLU A 93 -9.37 -18.57 8.98
C GLU A 93 -8.75 -19.74 9.73
N GLN A 94 -7.57 -19.55 10.32
CA GLN A 94 -6.91 -20.58 11.11
C GLN A 94 -7.80 -21.00 12.29
N ARG A 95 -8.38 -20.04 13.01
CA ARG A 95 -9.28 -20.33 14.14
C ARG A 95 -10.55 -21.07 13.71
N LEU A 96 -11.13 -20.69 12.58
CA LEU A 96 -12.31 -21.37 12.03
C LEU A 96 -11.99 -22.81 11.60
N ASN A 97 -10.84 -23.03 10.96
CA ASN A 97 -10.38 -24.38 10.58
C ASN A 97 -10.13 -25.26 11.83
N GLU A 98 -9.55 -24.71 12.89
CA GLU A 98 -9.40 -25.42 14.17
C GLU A 98 -10.74 -25.86 14.77
N LEU A 99 -11.74 -24.97 14.76
CA LEU A 99 -13.09 -25.28 15.26
C LEU A 99 -13.78 -26.35 14.41
N LEU A 100 -13.54 -26.34 13.10
CA LEU A 100 -14.07 -27.32 12.15
C LEU A 100 -13.30 -28.65 12.16
N LYS A 101 -12.08 -28.66 12.74
CA LYS A 101 -11.11 -29.77 12.65
C LYS A 101 -10.82 -30.20 11.21
N ASP A 102 -10.91 -29.24 10.29
CA ASP A 102 -10.73 -29.44 8.87
C ASP A 102 -10.13 -28.18 8.25
N ASP A 103 -9.44 -28.34 7.14
CA ASP A 103 -8.63 -27.32 6.50
C ASP A 103 -9.32 -26.74 5.26
N LEU A 104 -10.54 -26.24 5.49
CA LEU A 104 -11.47 -25.82 4.44
C LEU A 104 -11.20 -24.39 3.95
N LEU A 105 -10.81 -23.49 4.87
CA LEU A 105 -10.53 -22.09 4.54
C LEU A 105 -9.05 -21.90 4.20
N ILE A 106 -8.75 -21.86 2.90
CA ILE A 106 -7.37 -21.94 2.39
C ILE A 106 -6.88 -20.63 1.75
N ALA A 107 -7.68 -19.57 1.80
CA ALA A 107 -7.40 -18.33 1.08
C ALA A 107 -6.10 -17.67 1.57
N HIS A 108 -5.81 -17.66 2.88
CA HIS A 108 -4.54 -17.15 3.40
C HIS A 108 -3.31 -17.85 2.78
N ARG A 109 -3.40 -19.14 2.45
CA ARG A 109 -2.33 -19.89 1.78
C ARG A 109 -2.18 -19.50 0.32
N GLN A 110 -3.29 -19.34 -0.39
CA GLN A 110 -3.27 -18.85 -1.78
C GLN A 110 -2.64 -17.45 -1.85
N GLU A 111 -2.99 -16.57 -0.92
CA GLU A 111 -2.42 -15.22 -0.84
C GLU A 111 -0.94 -15.23 -0.45
N ALA A 112 -0.49 -16.18 0.37
CA ALA A 112 0.92 -16.33 0.70
C ALA A 112 1.76 -16.67 -0.55
N VAL A 113 1.22 -17.48 -1.46
CA VAL A 113 1.87 -17.83 -2.72
C VAL A 113 1.77 -16.70 -3.74
N TYR A 114 0.60 -16.08 -3.89
CA TYR A 114 0.36 -15.07 -4.92
C TYR A 114 0.94 -13.68 -4.58
N LEU A 115 0.83 -13.25 -3.32
CA LEU A 115 1.25 -11.93 -2.87
C LEU A 115 2.66 -11.95 -2.27
N PHE A 116 2.78 -12.51 -1.07
CA PHE A 116 4.01 -12.75 -0.32
C PHE A 116 3.67 -13.40 1.02
N PRO A 117 4.58 -14.18 1.65
CA PRO A 117 4.36 -14.71 2.99
C PRO A 117 4.36 -13.57 4.03
N LEU A 118 3.36 -13.53 4.92
CA LEU A 118 3.26 -12.52 6.00
C LEU A 118 4.46 -12.57 6.97
N HIS A 119 5.14 -13.71 7.05
CA HIS A 119 6.23 -14.01 8.00
C HIS A 119 7.62 -13.84 7.39
N GLY A 120 7.70 -13.45 6.12
CA GLY A 120 8.97 -13.17 5.47
C GLY A 120 9.62 -11.88 5.96
N LYS A 121 10.93 -11.76 5.74
CA LYS A 121 11.63 -10.45 5.71
C LYS A 121 11.18 -9.59 4.52
N GLU A 122 10.30 -10.13 3.69
CA GLU A 122 9.86 -9.59 2.41
C GLU A 122 8.70 -8.63 2.64
N PHE A 123 9.01 -7.35 2.82
CA PHE A 123 8.01 -6.29 2.86
C PHE A 123 7.66 -5.81 1.44
N ALA A 124 6.42 -5.39 1.24
CA ALA A 124 5.84 -4.84 0.01
C ALA A 124 6.47 -3.51 -0.50
N GLY A 125 7.65 -3.15 0.00
CA GLY A 125 8.43 -2.00 -0.45
C GLY A 125 9.95 -2.23 -0.37
N VAL A 126 10.42 -3.28 0.31
CA VAL A 126 11.85 -3.63 0.43
C VAL A 126 11.96 -5.16 0.61
N ALA A 127 11.50 -5.91 -0.39
CA ALA A 127 11.71 -7.36 -0.40
C ALA A 127 12.97 -7.70 -1.20
N PRO A 128 13.86 -8.60 -0.71
CA PRO A 128 14.97 -9.15 -1.50
C PRO A 128 14.52 -9.94 -2.75
N ARG A 129 13.20 -10.10 -2.95
CA ARG A 129 12.54 -10.74 -4.10
C ARG A 129 11.68 -9.78 -4.92
N LEU A 130 12.08 -8.51 -5.02
CA LEU A 130 11.44 -7.52 -5.90
C LEU A 130 11.35 -8.12 -7.34
N GLY A 131 10.13 -8.27 -7.86
CA GLY A 131 9.86 -8.84 -9.19
C GLY A 131 9.59 -10.35 -9.26
N GLN A 132 9.71 -11.11 -8.16
CA GLN A 132 9.38 -12.55 -8.14
C GLN A 132 7.95 -12.84 -7.67
N THR A 133 7.28 -11.87 -7.05
CA THR A 133 5.86 -11.94 -6.71
C THR A 133 5.07 -10.90 -7.50
N PHE A 134 3.76 -11.11 -7.65
CA PHE A 134 2.91 -10.19 -8.41
C PHE A 134 2.91 -8.78 -7.80
N ILE A 135 2.84 -8.66 -6.46
CA ILE A 135 2.97 -7.36 -5.79
C ILE A 135 4.32 -6.72 -6.07
N GLY A 136 5.42 -7.49 -5.99
CA GLY A 136 6.76 -6.96 -6.29
C GLY A 136 6.87 -6.41 -7.72
N PHE A 137 6.32 -7.12 -8.70
CA PHE A 137 6.25 -6.65 -10.09
C PHE A 137 5.42 -5.37 -10.23
N ILE A 138 4.21 -5.34 -9.64
CA ILE A 138 3.33 -4.17 -9.69
C ILE A 138 3.96 -2.95 -9.00
N THR A 139 4.64 -3.13 -7.87
CA THR A 139 5.36 -2.05 -7.20
C THR A 139 6.46 -1.48 -8.10
N ILE A 140 7.27 -2.33 -8.74
CA ILE A 140 8.29 -1.87 -9.72
C ILE A 140 7.62 -1.13 -10.89
N HIS A 141 6.54 -1.69 -11.44
CA HIS A 141 5.81 -1.08 -12.55
C HIS A 141 5.36 0.36 -12.23
N PHE A 142 4.73 0.58 -11.08
CA PHE A 142 4.29 1.92 -10.68
C PHE A 142 5.45 2.83 -10.28
N TRP A 143 6.54 2.29 -9.73
CA TRP A 143 7.74 3.07 -9.45
C TRP A 143 8.39 3.59 -10.73
N LEU A 144 8.47 2.75 -11.78
CA LEU A 144 8.96 3.14 -13.10
C LEU A 144 8.05 4.18 -13.76
N LEU A 145 6.72 4.03 -13.65
CA LEU A 145 5.77 5.04 -14.15
C LEU A 145 5.93 6.39 -13.43
N GLY A 146 6.08 6.39 -12.10
CA GLY A 146 6.33 7.60 -11.34
C GLY A 146 7.67 8.26 -11.72
N ALA A 147 8.74 7.46 -11.85
CA ALA A 147 10.04 7.94 -12.30
C ALA A 147 9.97 8.53 -13.72
N ALA A 148 9.24 7.91 -14.64
CA ALA A 148 9.02 8.42 -15.98
C ALA A 148 8.26 9.76 -15.97
N ALA A 149 7.22 9.90 -15.13
CA ALA A 149 6.48 11.15 -14.96
C ALA A 149 7.37 12.29 -14.42
N ILE A 150 8.22 12.00 -13.43
CA ILE A 150 9.21 12.95 -12.91
C ILE A 150 10.22 13.31 -14.01
N GLY A 151 10.74 12.33 -14.75
CA GLY A 151 11.68 12.57 -15.86
C GLY A 151 11.08 13.46 -16.95
N LEU A 152 9.83 13.22 -17.32
CA LEU A 152 9.10 14.06 -18.28
C LEU A 152 8.91 15.49 -17.75
N SER A 153 8.55 15.63 -16.46
CA SER A 153 8.43 16.92 -15.81
C SER A 153 9.75 17.70 -15.81
N VAL A 154 10.86 17.05 -15.46
CA VAL A 154 12.20 17.65 -15.48
C VAL A 154 12.59 18.06 -16.90
N TYR A 155 12.36 17.19 -17.88
CA TYR A 155 12.65 17.49 -19.29
C TYR A 155 11.85 18.70 -19.79
N ARG A 156 10.55 18.77 -19.46
CA ARG A 156 9.70 19.90 -19.83
C ARG A 156 10.08 21.18 -19.08
N ALA A 157 10.43 21.10 -17.80
CA ALA A 157 10.93 22.25 -17.04
C ALA A 157 12.25 22.78 -17.62
N TRP A 158 13.13 21.89 -18.09
CA TRP A 158 14.38 22.27 -18.76
C TRP A 158 14.14 23.05 -20.05
N GLN A 159 13.16 22.65 -20.87
CA GLN A 159 12.78 23.40 -22.09
C GLN A 159 12.27 24.81 -21.78
N LEU A 160 11.68 25.01 -20.61
CA LEU A 160 11.09 26.27 -20.17
C LEU A 160 12.03 27.08 -19.28
N TYR A 161 13.29 26.65 -19.12
CA TYR A 161 14.21 27.18 -18.12
C TYR A 161 14.39 28.70 -18.19
N ASP A 162 14.65 29.25 -19.38
CA ASP A 162 14.91 30.69 -19.55
C ASP A 162 13.68 31.55 -19.23
N GLU A 163 12.48 31.02 -19.46
CA GLU A 163 11.22 31.70 -19.18
C GLU A 163 10.87 31.59 -17.69
N LEU A 164 10.99 30.40 -17.12
CA LEU A 164 10.76 30.13 -15.70
C LEU A 164 11.75 30.89 -14.81
N MET A 165 13.01 31.03 -15.21
CA MET A 165 14.03 31.75 -14.44
C MET A 165 13.82 33.27 -14.41
N ARG A 166 13.15 33.84 -15.42
CA ARG A 166 12.75 35.26 -15.39
C ARG A 166 11.61 35.51 -14.40
N GLU A 167 10.72 34.53 -14.22
CA GLU A 167 9.55 34.65 -13.35
C GLU A 167 9.79 34.13 -11.92
N PHE A 168 10.70 33.16 -11.72
CA PHE A 168 10.93 32.47 -10.45
C PHE A 168 12.42 32.45 -10.01
N PRO A 169 12.97 33.59 -9.54
CA PRO A 169 14.31 33.64 -8.95
C PRO A 169 14.19 33.37 -7.44
N PRO A 170 14.60 32.20 -6.89
CA PRO A 170 15.61 31.26 -7.37
C PRO A 170 15.16 29.79 -7.38
N VAL A 171 15.44 29.09 -8.48
CA VAL A 171 15.29 27.62 -8.63
C VAL A 171 15.97 26.80 -7.53
N CYS A 172 16.94 27.37 -6.80
CA CYS A 172 17.50 26.77 -5.60
C CYS A 172 16.43 26.47 -4.54
N TYR A 173 15.46 27.37 -4.31
CA TYR A 173 14.39 27.14 -3.33
C TYR A 173 13.44 26.03 -3.79
N TYR A 174 13.22 25.90 -5.10
CA TYR A 174 12.43 24.78 -5.65
C TYR A 174 13.10 23.43 -5.32
N PHE A 175 14.40 23.29 -5.59
CA PHE A 175 15.12 22.04 -5.31
C PHE A 175 15.25 21.77 -3.81
N ILE A 176 15.44 22.81 -2.98
CA ILE A 176 15.43 22.68 -1.52
C ILE A 176 14.05 22.19 -1.06
N ALA A 177 12.97 22.77 -1.56
CA ALA A 177 11.61 22.38 -1.20
C ALA A 177 11.30 20.93 -1.65
N LEU A 178 11.68 20.57 -2.88
CA LEU A 178 11.48 19.22 -3.41
C LEU A 178 12.32 18.19 -2.64
N GLY A 179 13.58 18.53 -2.34
CA GLY A 179 14.46 17.71 -1.52
C GLY A 179 13.92 17.50 -0.11
N ALA A 180 13.49 18.59 0.55
CA ALA A 180 12.86 18.52 1.88
C ALA A 180 11.57 17.68 1.85
N TRP A 181 10.73 17.85 0.82
CA TRP A 181 9.52 17.07 0.62
C TRP A 181 9.81 15.58 0.45
N ALA A 182 10.76 15.23 -0.42
CA ALA A 182 11.17 13.86 -0.67
C ALA A 182 11.76 13.22 0.59
N LEU A 183 12.66 13.93 1.30
CA LEU A 183 13.27 13.46 2.53
C LEU A 183 12.26 13.25 3.66
N LEU A 184 11.30 14.17 3.81
CA LEU A 184 10.23 14.04 4.81
C LEU A 184 9.40 12.78 4.57
N HIS A 185 8.98 12.54 3.33
CA HIS A 185 8.19 11.37 2.96
C HIS A 185 9.02 10.08 3.06
N LEU A 186 10.27 10.10 2.63
CA LEU A 186 11.18 8.96 2.77
C LEU A 186 11.42 8.62 4.24
N PHE A 187 11.70 9.62 5.08
CA PHE A 187 11.86 9.44 6.52
C PHE A 187 10.60 8.83 7.13
N TYR A 188 9.41 9.35 6.78
CA TYR A 188 8.14 8.81 7.25
C TYR A 188 7.98 7.33 6.86
N LEU A 189 8.21 6.98 5.59
CA LEU A 189 8.09 5.60 5.12
C LEU A 189 9.09 4.67 5.80
N VAL A 190 10.36 5.08 5.92
CA VAL A 190 11.42 4.30 6.58
C VAL A 190 11.11 4.12 8.06
N TRP A 191 10.67 5.17 8.75
CA TRP A 191 10.30 5.07 10.16
C TRP A 191 9.08 4.17 10.36
N TYR A 192 8.03 4.36 9.57
CA TYR A 192 6.77 3.64 9.69
C TYR A 192 6.92 2.15 9.33
N PHE A 193 7.53 1.84 8.18
CA PHE A 193 7.68 0.46 7.71
C PHE A 193 8.95 -0.22 8.23
N GLY A 194 10.04 0.52 8.42
CA GLY A 194 11.32 -0.06 8.87
C GLY A 194 11.28 -0.54 10.32
N THR A 195 10.51 0.11 11.19
CA THR A 195 10.38 -0.33 12.59
C THR A 195 9.48 -1.56 12.75
N ARG A 196 8.59 -1.83 11.78
CA ARG A 196 7.52 -2.86 11.83
C ARG A 196 6.75 -2.88 13.15
N HIS A 197 6.75 -1.77 13.90
CA HIS A 197 6.22 -1.72 15.26
C HIS A 197 4.70 -1.99 15.28
N TYR A 198 3.96 -1.34 14.38
CA TYR A 198 2.51 -1.49 14.28
C TYR A 198 2.09 -2.86 13.77
N GLU A 199 2.82 -3.41 12.80
CA GLU A 199 2.54 -4.74 12.26
C GLU A 199 2.68 -5.81 13.35
N ARG A 200 3.79 -5.80 14.09
CA ARG A 200 4.00 -6.74 15.20
C ARG A 200 2.90 -6.63 16.24
N ARG A 201 2.54 -5.40 16.63
CA ARG A 201 1.44 -5.18 17.59
C ARG A 201 0.10 -5.72 17.09
N ILE A 202 -0.21 -5.59 15.80
CA ILE A 202 -1.44 -6.14 15.23
C ILE A 202 -1.38 -7.67 15.22
N MET A 203 -0.25 -8.26 14.81
CA MET A 203 -0.06 -9.72 14.85
C MET A 203 -0.18 -10.25 16.29
N ASP A 204 0.38 -9.55 17.28
CA ASP A 204 0.30 -9.93 18.69
C ASP A 204 -1.16 -9.90 19.18
N VAL A 205 -1.93 -8.87 18.83
CA VAL A 205 -3.37 -8.78 19.17
C VAL A 205 -4.16 -9.93 18.55
N VAL A 206 -3.92 -10.24 17.27
CA VAL A 206 -4.63 -11.35 16.59
C VAL A 206 -4.20 -12.70 17.17
N ARG A 207 -2.92 -12.88 17.47
CA ARG A 207 -2.39 -14.08 18.12
C ARG A 207 -3.00 -14.29 19.50
N GLU A 208 -3.07 -13.25 20.31
CA GLU A 208 -3.67 -13.30 21.65
C GLU A 208 -5.17 -13.64 21.57
N ALA A 209 -5.89 -13.04 20.61
CA ALA A 209 -7.33 -13.25 20.47
C ALA A 209 -7.70 -14.63 19.92
N TYR A 210 -6.92 -15.19 19.01
CA TYR A 210 -7.30 -16.38 18.24
C TYR A 210 -6.37 -17.59 18.43
N GLY A 211 -5.30 -17.47 19.22
CA GLY A 211 -4.38 -18.56 19.51
C GLY A 211 -3.54 -19.02 18.31
N THR A 212 -3.44 -18.17 17.28
CA THR A 212 -2.88 -18.59 16.00
C THR A 212 -1.36 -18.67 16.02
N GLU A 213 -0.83 -19.84 15.67
CA GLU A 213 0.58 -20.01 15.37
C GLU A 213 0.86 -19.54 13.94
N TYR A 214 1.44 -18.36 13.88
CA TYR A 214 2.00 -17.73 12.70
C TYR A 214 3.30 -18.42 12.19
N ASP A 215 3.81 -19.41 12.92
CA ASP A 215 5.15 -20.01 12.76
C ASP A 215 5.25 -21.24 11.85
N LYS A 216 4.16 -21.67 11.20
CA LYS A 216 4.18 -22.89 10.35
C LYS A 216 3.72 -22.60 8.93
N ALA A 217 4.61 -22.01 8.13
CA ALA A 217 4.54 -22.03 6.67
C ALA A 217 5.93 -22.31 6.10
#